data_AF-A0A350EW71-F1
#
_entry.id   AF-A0A350EW71-F1
#
_cell.length_a   1.000
_cell.length_b   1.000
_cell.length_c   1.000
_cell.angle_alpha   90.00
_cell.angle_beta   90.00
_cell.angle_gamma   90.00
#
_symmetry.space_group_name_H-M   'P 1'
#
loop_
_entity.id
_entity.type
_entity.pdbx_description
1 polymer ?
#
loop_
_entity_poly.entity_id
_entity_poly.type
_entity_poly.pdbx_seq_one_letter_code
_entity_poly.pdbx_strand_id
1 'polypeptide(L)' 'EKFTYSEGLDVLGYFIEIVSGKPFDVFLHDHLFEPLGMEDTGFYLPPEKADRLVAVQKPEDG' A
#
# COMPACT_ATOMS: atom_id res chain seq x y z
N GLU A 1 6.98 -12.10 26.38
CA GLU A 1 7.22 -11.14 25.28
C GLU A 1 6.23 -9.98 25.35
N LYS A 2 6.57 -8.82 24.80
CA LYS A 2 5.67 -7.66 24.63
C LYS A 2 5.73 -7.22 23.16
N PHE A 3 4.57 -7.00 22.56
CA PHE A 3 4.44 -6.50 21.20
C PHE A 3 4.70 -4.99 21.16
N THR A 4 5.28 -4.50 20.06
CA THR A 4 5.44 -3.06 19.79
C THR A 4 5.24 -2.83 18.30
N TYR A 5 4.39 -1.86 17.95
CA TYR A 5 4.22 -1.43 16.57
C TYR A 5 5.54 -0.84 16.05
N SER A 6 5.97 -1.24 14.86
CA SER A 6 7.28 -0.91 14.30
C SER A 6 7.28 -0.99 12.78
N GLU A 7 8.37 -0.53 12.18
CA GLU A 7 8.69 -0.64 10.74
C GLU A 7 8.94 -2.09 10.26
N GLY A 8 8.65 -3.09 11.10
CA GLY A 8 8.84 -4.50 10.75
C GLY A 8 7.98 -4.95 9.56
N LEU A 9 6.86 -4.25 9.30
CA LEU A 9 6.01 -4.54 8.15
C LEU A 9 6.62 -4.03 6.83
N ASP A 10 7.30 -2.90 6.84
CA ASP A 10 8.02 -2.38 5.67
C ASP A 10 9.18 -3.31 5.30
N VAL A 11 9.91 -3.80 6.30
CA VAL A 11 10.97 -4.81 6.11
C VAL A 11 10.39 -6.12 5.56
N LEU A 12 9.21 -6.54 6.03
CA LEU A 12 8.52 -7.71 5.49
C LEU A 12 8.13 -7.52 4.03
N GLY A 13 7.65 -6.34 3.64
CA GLY A 13 7.40 -5.97 2.24
C GLY A 13 8.65 -6.11 1.38
N TYR A 14 9.79 -5.59 1.85
CA TYR A 14 11.08 -5.76 1.16
C TYR A 14 11.50 -7.24 1.02
N PHE A 15 11.26 -8.07 2.04
CA PHE A 15 11.51 -9.51 1.92
C PHE A 15 10.66 -10.16 0.83
N ILE A 16 9.41 -9.74 0.66
CA ILE A 16 8.55 -10.22 -0.42
C ILE A 16 9.14 -9.85 -1.78
N GLU A 17 9.69 -8.65 -1.95
CA GLU A 17 10.38 -8.26 -3.18
C GLU A 17 11.55 -9.19 -3.51
N ILE A 18 12.42 -9.41 -2.52
CA ILE A 18 13.62 -10.25 -2.68
C ILE A 18 13.25 -11.69 -3.03
N VAL A 19 12.26 -12.26 -2.34
CA VAL A 19 11.87 -13.67 -2.51
C VAL A 19 11.08 -13.87 -3.81
N SER A 20 10.22 -12.92 -4.18
CA SER A 20 9.40 -13.03 -5.40
C SER A 20 10.13 -12.60 -6.66
N GLY A 21 11.19 -11.80 -6.55
CA GLY A 21 11.89 -11.20 -7.68
C GLY A 21 11.08 -10.12 -8.41
N LYS A 22 10.02 -9.60 -7.78
CA LYS A 22 9.13 -8.55 -8.31
C LYS A 22 9.15 -7.34 -7.38
N PRO A 23 8.95 -6.11 -7.89
CA PRO A 23 8.56 -4.98 -7.06
C PRO A 23 7.32 -5.30 -6.22
N PHE A 24 7.24 -4.77 -4.99
CA PHE A 24 6.19 -5.14 -4.03
C PHE A 24 4.79 -4.76 -4.51
N ASP A 25 4.65 -3.62 -5.19
CA ASP A 25 3.40 -3.16 -5.77
C ASP A 25 2.88 -4.09 -6.87
N VAL A 26 3.78 -4.59 -7.72
CA VAL A 26 3.45 -5.58 -8.75
C VAL A 26 3.06 -6.91 -8.11
N PHE A 27 3.76 -7.35 -7.06
CA PHE A 27 3.38 -8.56 -6.33
C PHE A 27 1.97 -8.45 -5.75
N LEU A 28 1.64 -7.34 -5.08
CA LEU A 28 0.29 -7.13 -4.53
C LEU A 28 -0.77 -7.02 -5.62
N HIS A 29 -0.46 -6.38 -6.76
CA HIS A 29 -1.37 -6.32 -7.89
C HIS A 29 -1.75 -7.73 -8.38
N ASP A 30 -0.74 -8.54 -8.73
CA ASP A 30 -0.92 -9.87 -9.32
C ASP A 30 -1.56 -10.88 -8.35
N HIS A 31 -1.24 -10.78 -7.06
CA HIS A 31 -1.61 -11.80 -6.08
C HIS A 31 -2.79 -11.41 -5.17
N LEU A 32 -3.19 -10.14 -5.14
CA LEU A 32 -4.24 -9.65 -4.24
C LEU A 32 -5.23 -8.72 -4.93
N PHE A 33 -4.78 -7.63 -5.56
CA PHE A 33 -5.69 -6.61 -6.06
C PHE A 33 -6.48 -7.07 -7.28
N GLU A 34 -5.82 -7.63 -8.29
CA GLU A 34 -6.49 -8.13 -9.50
C GLU A 34 -7.43 -9.31 -9.18
N PRO A 35 -7.03 -10.35 -8.43
CA PRO A 35 -7.93 -11.47 -8.09
C PRO A 35 -9.17 -11.05 -7.30
N LEU A 36 -9.09 -9.94 -6.54
CA LEU A 36 -10.20 -9.41 -5.75
C LEU A 36 -10.95 -8.25 -6.41
N GLY A 37 -10.55 -7.82 -7.62
CA GLY A 37 -11.18 -6.71 -8.34
C GLY A 37 -10.98 -5.34 -7.68
N MET A 38 -9.85 -5.12 -7.01
CA MET A 38 -9.55 -3.89 -6.26
C MET A 38 -8.95 -2.78 -7.17
N GLU A 39 -9.71 -2.32 -8.16
CA GLU A 39 -9.24 -1.40 -9.22
C GLU A 39 -8.80 0.01 -8.74
N ASP A 40 -9.16 0.39 -7.51
CA ASP A 40 -8.85 1.69 -6.90
C ASP A 40 -7.80 1.61 -5.78
N THR A 41 -7.13 0.46 -5.62
CA THR A 41 -6.11 0.25 -4.58
C THR A 41 -4.72 0.15 -5.20
N GLY A 42 -3.77 0.95 -4.71
CA GLY A 42 -2.39 0.93 -5.15
C GLY A 42 -1.54 2.00 -4.47
N PHE A 43 -0.23 2.00 -4.76
CA PHE A 43 0.73 2.95 -4.18
C PHE A 43 0.75 4.31 -4.89
N TYR A 44 0.33 4.35 -6.16
CA TYR A 44 0.35 5.54 -6.99
C TYR A 44 -1.06 5.83 -7.50
N LEU A 45 -1.45 7.11 -7.42
CA LEU A 45 -2.74 7.58 -7.93
C LEU A 45 -2.65 7.85 -9.43
N PRO A 46 -3.48 7.19 -10.26
CA PRO A 46 -3.54 7.49 -11.69
C PRO A 46 -4.10 8.90 -11.95
N PRO A 47 -3.54 9.66 -12.93
CA PRO A 47 -4.00 11.02 -13.23
C PRO A 47 -5.50 11.15 -13.50
N GLU A 48 -6.09 10.15 -14.15
CA GLU A 48 -7.52 10.09 -14.49
C GLU A 48 -8.45 9.91 -13.28
N LYS A 49 -7.91 9.57 -12.10
CA LYS A 49 -8.65 9.45 -10.83
C LYS A 49 -8.35 10.59 -9.86
N ALA A 50 -7.60 11.61 -10.29
CA ALA A 50 -7.14 12.69 -9.42
C ALA A 50 -8.28 13.48 -8.76
N ASP A 51 -9.43 13.59 -9.41
CA ASP A 51 -10.63 14.26 -8.92
C ASP A 51 -11.31 13.53 -7.75
N ARG A 52 -11.02 12.24 -7.55
CA ARG A 52 -11.56 11.41 -6.46
C ARG A 52 -10.73 11.46 -5.18
N LEU A 53 -9.53 12.04 -5.21
CA LEU A 53 -8.65 12.12 -4.05
C LEU A 53 -9.19 13.14 -3.05
N VAL A 54 -9.48 12.68 -1.83
CA VAL A 54 -9.94 13.55 -0.74
C VAL A 54 -8.78 14.24 -0.04
N ALA A 55 -9.02 15.46 0.48
CA ALA A 55 -8.02 16.19 1.24
C ALA A 55 -7.78 15.54 2.61
N VAL A 56 -6.50 15.33 2.95
CA VAL A 56 -6.09 14.89 4.30
C VAL A 56 -6.35 16.03 5.28
N GLN A 57 -7.27 15.79 6.21
CA GLN A 57 -7.58 16.75 7.25
C GLN A 57 -6.55 16.66 8.38
N LYS A 58 -6.24 17.79 8.99
CA LYS A 58 -5.47 17.88 10.23
C LYS A 58 -6.38 18.47 11.31
N PRO A 59 -6.19 18.11 12.58
CA PRO A 59 -6.90 18.78 13.65
C PRO A 59 -6.55 20.27 13.65
N GLU A 60 -7.55 21.13 13.73
CA GLU A 60 -7.39 22.53 14.17
C GLU A 60 -7.66 22.55 15.67
N ASP A 61 -6.61 22.77 16.46
CA ASP A 61 -6.61 23.01 17.91
C ASP A 61 -7.74 22.35 18.73
N GLY A 62 -7.52 21.09 19.13
CA GLY A 62 -8.25 20.44 20.22
C GLY A 62 -9.60 19.85 19.87
#